data_AF-A0A972TJA7-F1
#
_entry.id   AF-A0A972TJA7-F1
#
_cell.length_a   1.000
_cell.length_b   1.000
_cell.length_c   1.000
_cell.angle_alpha   90.00
_cell.angle_beta   90.00
_cell.angle_gamma   90.00
#
_symmetry.space_group_name_H-M   'P 1'
#
loop_
_entity.id
_entity.type
_entity.pdbx_description
1 polymer ?
#
loop_
_entity_poly.entity_id
_entity_poly.type
_entity_poly.pdbx_seq_one_letter_code
_entity_poly.pdbx_strand_id
1 'polypeptide(L)'
;MDKIISARIDEATVRRIGSLALRLHTSKKNIIESAVEMYANKIDEEQNLDVLEQTFGAWHRKETADQLADKSRKAFRRSMMRHQK
;
A
#
# COMPACT_ATOMS: atom_id res chain seq x y z
N MET A 1 9.02 -0.16 -12.10
CA MET A 1 8.83 -1.03 -13.28
C MET A 1 7.47 -0.72 -13.85
N ASP A 2 7.37 -0.45 -15.15
CA ASP A 2 6.09 -0.22 -15.80
C ASP A 2 5.36 -1.55 -16.04
N LYS A 3 4.03 -1.54 -15.88
CA LYS A 3 3.15 -2.68 -16.14
C LYS A 3 2.15 -2.32 -17.21
N ILE A 4 1.77 -3.29 -18.04
CA ILE A 4 0.75 -3.11 -19.07
C ILE A 4 -0.61 -3.43 -18.45
N ILE A 5 -1.54 -2.49 -18.58
CA ILE A 5 -2.95 -2.67 -18.23
C ILE A 5 -3.80 -2.63 -19.51
N SER A 6 -4.80 -3.50 -19.60
CA SER A 6 -5.77 -3.49 -20.69
C SER A 6 -7.18 -3.50 -20.09
N ALA A 7 -8.04 -2.59 -20.57
CA ALA A 7 -9.42 -2.47 -20.14
C ALA A 7 -10.29 -2.01 -21.31
N ARG A 8 -11.55 -2.46 -21.33
CA ARG A 8 -12.56 -1.92 -22.26
C ARG A 8 -13.03 -0.58 -21.71
N ILE A 9 -12.94 0.47 -22.51
CA ILE A 9 -13.27 1.84 -22.13
C ILE A 9 -14.19 2.42 -23.21
N ASP A 10 -15.16 3.22 -22.80
CA ASP A 10 -16.05 3.93 -23.71
C ASP A 10 -15.30 4.92 -24.61
N GLU A 11 -15.77 5.11 -25.84
CA GLU A 11 -15.12 5.97 -26.83
C GLU A 11 -15.06 7.44 -26.37
N ALA A 12 -16.12 7.94 -25.73
CA ALA A 12 -16.14 9.32 -25.24
C ALA A 12 -15.04 9.54 -24.19
N THR A 13 -14.79 8.54 -23.35
CA THR A 13 -13.72 8.58 -22.35
C THR A 13 -12.33 8.62 -23.01
N VAL A 14 -12.09 7.80 -24.04
CA VAL A 14 -10.82 7.81 -24.78
C VAL A 14 -10.56 9.17 -25.43
N ARG A 15 -11.59 9.77 -26.06
CA ARG A 15 -11.51 11.11 -26.67
C ARG A 15 -11.19 12.17 -25.61
N ARG A 16 -11.82 12.08 -24.43
CA ARG A 16 -11.60 13.03 -23.33
C ARG A 16 -10.18 12.93 -22.77
N ILE A 17 -9.66 11.73 -22.57
CA ILE A 17 -8.25 11.49 -22.17
C ILE A 17 -7.30 12.11 -23.20
N GLY A 18 -7.56 11.88 -24.49
CA GLY A 18 -6.74 12.45 -25.57
C GLY A 18 -6.75 13.99 -25.58
N SER A 19 -7.94 14.60 -25.41
CA SER A 19 -8.07 16.06 -25.33
C SER A 19 -7.34 16.64 -24.12
N LEU A 20 -7.44 15.99 -22.95
CA LEU A 20 -6.74 16.41 -21.73
C LEU A 20 -5.22 16.30 -21.86
N ALA A 21 -4.72 15.20 -22.42
CA ALA A 21 -3.30 15.01 -22.67
C ALA A 21 -2.74 16.13 -23.57
N LEU A 22 -3.47 16.51 -24.61
CA LEU A 22 -3.08 17.61 -25.50
C LEU A 22 -3.08 18.96 -24.79
N ARG A 23 -4.14 19.28 -24.03
CA ARG A 23 -4.29 20.57 -23.31
C ARG A 23 -3.24 20.76 -22.22
N LEU A 24 -2.86 19.68 -21.54
CA LEU A 24 -1.90 19.70 -20.43
C LEU A 24 -0.48 19.37 -20.88
N HIS A 25 -0.23 19.25 -22.19
CA HIS A 25 1.07 18.93 -22.78
C HIS A 25 1.75 17.72 -22.10
N THR A 26 0.98 16.67 -21.84
CA THR A 26 1.42 15.49 -21.10
C THR A 26 0.99 14.20 -21.80
N SER A 27 1.49 13.07 -21.33
CA SER A 27 1.14 11.77 -21.92
C SER A 27 -0.22 11.29 -21.41
N LYS A 28 -0.90 10.46 -22.22
CA LYS A 28 -2.13 9.78 -21.78
C LYS A 28 -1.89 8.90 -20.54
N LYS A 29 -0.69 8.32 -20.42
CA LYS A 29 -0.23 7.57 -19.23
C LYS A 29 -0.31 8.46 -17.99
N ASN A 30 0.31 9.63 -18.02
CA ASN A 30 0.33 10.55 -16.89
C ASN A 30 -1.08 11.02 -16.52
N ILE A 31 -1.96 11.29 -17.50
CA ILE A 31 -3.36 11.62 -17.20
C ILE A 31 -4.05 10.51 -16.42
N ILE A 32 -3.86 9.24 -16.83
CA ILE A 32 -4.50 8.09 -16.18
C ILE A 32 -3.91 7.88 -14.79
N GLU A 33 -2.58 7.90 -14.66
CA GLU A 33 -1.90 7.71 -13.37
C GLU A 33 -2.29 8.80 -12.36
N SER A 34 -2.25 10.07 -12.75
CA SER A 34 -2.67 11.17 -11.89
C SER A 34 -4.17 11.09 -11.54
N ALA A 35 -5.02 10.65 -12.47
CA ALA A 35 -6.45 10.46 -12.16
C ALA A 35 -6.69 9.36 -11.13
N VAL A 36 -5.95 8.25 -11.23
CA VAL A 36 -6.02 7.17 -10.25
C VAL A 36 -5.51 7.65 -8.88
N GLU A 37 -4.40 8.37 -8.85
CA GLU A 37 -3.84 8.93 -7.61
C GLU A 37 -4.79 9.93 -6.95
N MET A 38 -5.37 10.87 -7.72
CA MET A 38 -6.37 11.79 -7.19
C MET A 38 -7.61 11.07 -6.66
N TYR A 39 -8.04 10.00 -7.32
CA TYR A 39 -9.20 9.21 -6.87
C TYR A 39 -8.89 8.42 -5.60
N ALA A 40 -7.69 7.84 -5.49
CA ALA A 40 -7.24 7.15 -4.28
C ALA A 40 -7.16 8.11 -3.09
N ASN A 41 -6.50 9.25 -3.25
CA ASN A 41 -6.38 10.27 -2.20
C ASN A 41 -7.76 10.76 -1.75
N LYS A 42 -8.68 10.97 -2.69
CA LYS A 42 -10.06 11.36 -2.36
C LYS A 42 -10.78 10.29 -1.53
N ILE A 43 -10.62 9.01 -1.87
CA ILE A 43 -11.20 7.91 -1.09
C ILE A 43 -10.59 7.86 0.31
N ASP A 44 -9.28 7.99 0.42
CA ASP A 44 -8.58 7.94 1.70
C ASP A 44 -9.04 9.08 2.62
N GLU A 45 -9.19 10.29 2.07
CA GLU A 45 -9.76 11.46 2.76
C GLU A 45 -11.22 11.25 3.16
N GLU A 46 -12.07 10.73 2.27
CA GLU A 46 -13.51 10.55 2.52
C GLU A 46 -13.82 9.41 3.50
N GLN A 47 -13.02 8.34 3.48
CA GLN A 47 -13.24 7.17 4.32
C GLN A 47 -12.44 7.20 5.62
N ASN A 48 -11.62 8.25 5.84
CA ASN A 48 -10.72 8.38 6.98
C ASN A 48 -9.91 7.08 7.17
N LEU A 49 -9.55 6.44 6.05
CA LEU A 49 -8.94 5.12 6.03
C LEU A 49 -7.49 5.27 6.46
N ASP A 50 -7.25 5.06 7.75
CA ASP A 50 -5.89 4.81 8.20
C ASP A 50 -5.47 3.44 7.65
N VAL A 51 -4.73 3.46 6.54
CA VAL A 51 -4.12 2.27 5.92
C VAL A 51 -3.32 1.49 6.97
N LEU A 52 -2.74 2.18 7.96
CA LEU A 52 -2.04 1.56 9.08
C LEU A 52 -3.02 0.83 10.01
N GLU A 53 -4.20 1.37 10.28
CA GLU A 53 -5.23 0.68 11.07
C GLU A 53 -5.75 -0.57 10.37
N GLN A 54 -5.96 -0.54 9.04
CA GLN A 54 -6.40 -1.72 8.30
C GLN A 54 -5.30 -2.80 8.14
N THR A 55 -4.05 -2.39 7.96
CA THR A 55 -2.93 -3.33 7.76
C THR A 55 -2.33 -3.83 9.07
N PHE A 56 -2.17 -2.96 10.09
CA PHE A 56 -1.78 -3.36 11.44
C PHE A 56 -2.92 -3.99 12.24
N GLY A 57 -4.19 -3.76 11.85
CA GLY A 57 -5.34 -4.49 12.38
C GLY A 57 -5.29 -5.99 12.11
N ALA A 58 -4.52 -6.44 11.12
CA ALA A 58 -4.23 -7.87 10.91
C ALA A 58 -3.25 -8.45 11.95
N TRP A 59 -2.52 -7.60 12.68
CA TRP A 59 -1.47 -7.98 13.62
C TRP A 59 -1.93 -7.88 15.09
N HIS A 60 -3.09 -8.49 15.41
CA HIS A 60 -3.56 -8.65 16.79
C HIS A 60 -2.71 -9.68 17.54
N ARG A 61 -1.51 -9.30 17.99
CA ARG A 61 -0.73 -10.12 18.92
C ARG A 61 -1.38 -10.05 20.30
N LYS A 62 -1.71 -11.23 20.86
CA LYS A 62 -2.14 -11.36 22.26
C LYS A 62 -1.05 -10.95 23.26
N GLU A 63 0.21 -10.96 22.81
CA GLU A 63 1.38 -10.67 23.62
C GLU A 63 1.80 -9.20 23.43
N THR A 64 2.06 -8.49 24.52
CA THR A 64 2.62 -7.13 24.45
C THR A 64 4.08 -7.16 23.98
N ALA A 65 4.61 -6.02 23.54
CA ALA A 65 6.01 -5.90 23.11
C ALA A 65 6.98 -6.37 24.20
N ASP A 66 6.71 -6.03 25.47
CA ASP A 66 7.52 -6.43 26.61
C ASP A 66 7.51 -7.94 26.83
N GLN A 67 6.33 -8.56 26.76
CA GLN A 67 6.18 -10.01 26.90
C GLN A 67 6.95 -10.76 25.80
N LEU A 68 6.91 -10.25 24.57
CA LEU A 68 7.62 -10.83 23.43
C LEU A 68 9.15 -10.69 23.58
N ALA A 69 9.62 -9.54 24.04
CA ALA A 69 11.04 -9.30 24.30
C ALA A 69 11.58 -10.25 25.38
N ASP A 70 10.82 -10.44 26.46
CA ASP A 70 11.18 -11.35 27.54
C ASP A 70 11.20 -12.81 27.10
N LYS A 71 10.19 -13.24 26.33
CA LYS A 71 10.12 -14.59 25.76
C LYS A 71 11.30 -14.86 24.83
N SER A 72 11.65 -13.89 23.98
CA SER A 72 12.77 -13.98 23.06
C SER A 72 14.11 -14.06 23.79
N ARG A 73 14.34 -13.22 24.81
CA ARG A 73 15.56 -13.28 25.65
C ARG A 73 15.69 -14.62 26.37
N LYS A 74 14.60 -15.15 26.93
CA LYS A 74 14.59 -16.46 27.60
C LYS A 74 14.93 -17.60 26.63
N ALA A 75 14.35 -17.60 25.43
CA ALA A 75 14.64 -18.58 24.41
C ALA A 75 16.11 -18.52 23.95
N PHE A 76 16.61 -17.31 23.67
CA PHE A 76 17.99 -17.07 23.26
C PHE A 76 18.99 -17.53 24.33
N ARG A 77 18.77 -17.15 25.59
CA ARG A 77 19.64 -17.53 26.72
C ARG A 77 19.66 -19.05 26.92
N ARG A 78 18.51 -19.72 26.82
CA ARG A 78 18.44 -21.20 26.86
C ARG A 78 19.20 -21.86 25.71
N SER A 79 19.16 -21.28 24.51
CA SER A 79 19.92 -21.79 23.36
C SER A 79 21.43 -21.65 23.57
N MET A 80 21.89 -20.51 24.08
CA MET A 80 23.31 -20.26 24.35
C MET A 80 23.86 -21.17 25.45
N MET A 81 23.11 -21.35 26.56
CA MET A 81 23.51 -22.25 27.65
C MET A 81 23.57 -23.73 27.24
N ARG A 82 22.86 -24.14 26.17
CA ARG A 82 22.84 -25.53 25.68
C ARG A 82 24.17 -25.95 25.06
N HIS A 83 24.90 -25.03 24.46
CA HIS A 83 26.18 -25.29 23.79
C HIS A 83 27.40 -24.89 24.64
N GLN A 84 27.19 -24.58 25.93
CA GLN A 84 28.24 -24.14 26.85
C GLN A 84 28.83 -25.30 27.68
N LYS A 85 28.72 -26.54 27.20
CA LYS A 85 29.38 -27.72 27.77
C LYS A 85 30.55 -28.16 26.90
#